data_AF-X1CEY8-F1
#
_entry.id   AF-X1CEY8-F1
#
_cell.length_a   1.000
_cell.length_b   1.000
_cell.length_c   1.000
_cell.angle_alpha   90.00
_cell.angle_beta   90.00
_cell.angle_gamma   90.00
#
_symmetry.space_group_name_H-M   'P 1'
#
loop_
_entity.id
_entity.type
_entity.pdbx_description
1 polymer ?
#
loop_
_entity_poly.entity_id
_entity_poly.type
_entity_poly.pdbx_seq_one_letter_code
_entity_poly.pdbx_strand_id
1 'polypeptide(L)'
;AVGFQVALGASMCNARSFACMKHVGLNVAADAFMTATYAGAHGGFVVLSADDPNCYSSQNEQDNRYYGLHSLCPIFEAINIQEAKDVIKYAFDFSEEFQSLVMMRC
;
A
#
# COMPACT_ATOMS: atom_id res chain seq x y z
N ALA A 1 8.84 -8.83 0.78
CA ALA A 1 8.25 -9.94 -0.01
C ALA A 1 7.27 -10.77 0.82
N VAL A 2 7.71 -11.64 1.74
CA VAL A 2 6.82 -12.59 2.45
C VAL A 2 5.67 -11.90 3.21
N GLY A 3 5.97 -10.87 4.01
CA GLY A 3 4.94 -10.17 4.78
C GLY A 3 3.82 -9.56 3.92
N PHE A 4 4.17 -9.02 2.74
CA PHE A 4 3.20 -8.50 1.78
C PHE A 4 2.28 -9.59 1.24
N GLN A 5 2.86 -10.71 0.81
CA GLN A 5 2.11 -11.82 0.22
C GLN A 5 1.20 -12.52 1.25
N VAL A 6 1.64 -12.62 2.51
CA VAL A 6 0.81 -13.15 3.60
C VAL A 6 -0.39 -12.23 3.84
N ALA A 7 -0.20 -10.91 3.85
CA ALA A 7 -1.30 -9.96 3.98
C ALA A 7 -2.26 -10.06 2.79
N LEU A 8 -1.74 -10.08 1.56
CA LEU A 8 -2.56 -10.29 0.35
C LEU A 8 -3.39 -11.58 0.42
N GLY A 9 -2.76 -12.69 0.85
CA GLY A 9 -3.45 -13.97 1.02
C GLY A 9 -4.59 -13.88 2.04
N ALA A 10 -4.40 -13.16 3.14
CA ALA A 10 -5.47 -12.90 4.10
C ALA A 10 -6.63 -12.10 3.47
N SER A 11 -6.31 -11.08 2.65
CA SER A 11 -7.34 -10.34 1.90
C SER A 11 -8.13 -11.22 0.95
N MET A 12 -7.47 -12.13 0.22
CA MET A 12 -8.13 -13.08 -0.68
C MET A 12 -9.09 -14.02 0.07
N CYS A 13 -8.83 -14.29 1.35
CA CYS A 13 -9.71 -15.04 2.25
C CYS A 13 -10.79 -14.18 2.92
N ASN A 14 -11.11 -12.99 2.39
CA ASN A 14 -12.11 -12.04 2.92
C ASN A 14 -11.78 -11.45 4.31
N ALA A 15 -10.51 -11.41 4.70
CA ALA A 15 -10.09 -10.72 5.91
C ALA A 15 -9.44 -9.36 5.59
N ARG A 16 -9.82 -8.31 6.31
CA ARG A 16 -9.08 -7.03 6.26
C ARG A 16 -7.63 -7.28 6.63
N SER A 17 -6.74 -6.81 5.77
CA SER A 17 -5.30 -7.03 5.92
C SER A 17 -4.52 -5.75 5.64
N PHE A 18 -3.34 -5.66 6.23
CA PHE A 18 -2.52 -4.47 6.17
C PHE A 18 -1.05 -4.85 6.10
N ALA A 19 -0.31 -4.21 5.20
CA ALA A 19 1.14 -4.36 5.11
C ALA A 19 1.81 -2.99 5.26
N CYS A 20 2.61 -2.82 6.31
CA CYS A 20 3.40 -1.61 6.54
C CYS A 20 4.87 -1.87 6.22
N MET A 21 5.45 -0.98 5.43
CA MET A 21 6.87 -1.01 5.11
C MET A 21 7.38 0.38 4.73
N LYS A 22 8.69 0.59 4.82
CA LYS A 22 9.35 1.70 4.12
C LYS A 22 9.45 1.40 2.62
N HIS A 23 9.70 2.43 1.81
CA HIS A 23 9.91 2.33 0.36
C HIS A 23 10.90 1.22 -0.06
N VAL A 24 12.02 1.01 0.66
CA VAL A 24 12.96 -0.08 0.34
C VAL A 24 12.32 -1.47 0.54
N GLY A 25 11.45 -1.62 1.54
CA GLY A 25 10.67 -2.84 1.75
C GLY A 25 9.65 -3.07 0.63
N LEU A 26 9.05 -1.99 0.12
CA LEU A 26 8.17 -2.05 -1.04
C LEU A 26 8.92 -2.43 -2.31
N ASN A 27 10.17 -1.96 -2.49
CA ASN A 27 11.03 -2.40 -3.59
C ASN A 27 11.26 -3.92 -3.58
N VAL A 28 11.52 -4.49 -2.39
CA VAL A 28 11.66 -5.95 -2.23
C VAL A 28 10.34 -6.68 -2.52
N ALA A 29 9.20 -6.00 -2.38
CA ALA A 29 7.88 -6.55 -2.68
C ALA A 29 7.34 -6.13 -4.06
N ALA A 30 8.11 -5.41 -4.89
CA ALA A 30 7.60 -4.71 -6.07
C ALA A 30 6.91 -5.66 -7.06
N ASP A 31 7.53 -6.80 -7.36
CA ASP A 31 6.95 -7.81 -8.27
C ASP A 31 5.60 -8.34 -7.77
N ALA A 32 5.52 -8.66 -6.48
CA ALA A 32 4.29 -9.10 -5.84
C ALA A 32 3.25 -7.98 -5.77
N PHE A 33 3.68 -6.74 -5.52
CA PHE A 33 2.81 -5.56 -5.48
C PHE A 33 2.16 -5.29 -6.84
N MET A 34 2.97 -5.25 -7.90
CA MET A 34 2.48 -5.06 -9.28
C MET A 34 1.48 -6.15 -9.65
N THR A 35 1.81 -7.41 -9.38
CA THR A 35 0.90 -8.54 -9.65
C THR A 35 -0.38 -8.45 -8.85
N ALA A 36 -0.29 -8.08 -7.57
CA ALA A 36 -1.45 -7.94 -6.70
C ALA A 36 -2.42 -6.85 -7.20
N THR A 37 -1.91 -5.80 -7.84
CA THR A 37 -2.75 -4.68 -8.30
C THR A 37 -3.70 -5.12 -9.40
N TYR A 38 -3.26 -6.07 -10.22
CA TYR A 38 -4.10 -6.75 -11.22
C TYR A 38 -4.96 -7.86 -10.63
N ALA A 39 -4.44 -8.60 -9.64
CA ALA A 39 -5.18 -9.69 -9.01
C ALA A 39 -6.34 -9.21 -8.13
N GLY A 40 -6.22 -8.01 -7.56
CA GLY A 40 -7.21 -7.42 -6.66
C GLY A 40 -7.09 -7.90 -5.21
N ALA A 41 -8.03 -7.42 -4.40
CA ALA A 41 -8.16 -7.70 -2.98
C ALA A 41 -9.65 -7.88 -2.63
N HIS A 42 -10.02 -8.89 -1.84
CA HIS A 42 -11.45 -9.16 -1.55
C HIS A 42 -11.89 -8.55 -0.22
N GLY A 43 -11.23 -8.91 0.89
CA GLY A 43 -11.57 -8.44 2.23
C GLY A 43 -11.01 -7.06 2.57
N GLY A 44 -10.57 -6.28 1.58
CA GLY A 44 -9.82 -5.04 1.78
C GLY A 44 -8.33 -5.30 2.04
N PHE A 45 -7.47 -4.57 1.33
CA PHE A 45 -6.03 -4.62 1.51
C PHE A 45 -5.41 -3.23 1.32
N VAL A 46 -4.81 -2.72 2.39
CA VAL A 46 -4.06 -1.47 2.36
C VAL A 46 -2.58 -1.71 2.58
N VAL A 47 -1.77 -1.09 1.71
CA VAL A 47 -0.31 -1.09 1.78
C VAL A 47 0.14 0.29 2.25
N LEU A 48 0.68 0.38 3.46
CA LEU A 48 1.29 1.62 3.94
C LEU A 48 2.76 1.65 3.50
N SER A 49 3.09 2.63 2.66
CA SER A 49 4.45 2.96 2.28
C SER A 49 4.93 4.21 3.00
N ALA A 50 5.91 4.05 3.88
CA ALA A 50 6.67 5.16 4.43
C ALA A 50 7.78 5.56 3.45
N ASP A 51 7.56 6.66 2.75
CA ASP A 51 8.52 7.23 1.81
C ASP A 51 9.56 8.08 2.57
N ASP A 52 10.72 8.31 1.96
CA ASP A 52 11.78 9.13 2.58
C ASP A 52 12.28 10.17 1.58
N PRO A 53 11.44 11.19 1.25
CA PRO A 53 11.88 12.31 0.43
C PRO A 53 13.06 13.01 1.12
N ASN A 54 14.11 13.32 0.37
CA ASN A 54 15.39 13.84 0.84
C ASN A 54 16.29 12.86 1.65
N CYS A 55 15.99 11.55 1.68
CA CYS A 55 16.84 10.52 2.30
C CYS A 55 17.19 10.76 3.78
N TYR A 56 16.29 11.23 4.64
CA TYR A 56 16.65 11.58 6.02
C TYR A 56 17.17 10.37 6.82
N SER A 57 16.63 9.18 6.53
CA SER A 57 16.89 7.96 7.31
C SER A 57 17.09 6.70 6.45
N SER A 58 17.28 6.89 5.14
CA SER A 58 17.31 5.82 4.14
C SER A 58 18.49 5.98 3.20
N GLN A 59 18.87 4.90 2.51
CA GLN A 59 20.03 4.90 1.61
C GLN A 59 19.81 5.78 0.37
N ASN A 60 18.55 5.94 -0.04
CA ASN A 60 18.15 6.70 -1.22
C ASN A 60 16.82 7.42 -0.99
N GLU A 61 16.54 8.36 -1.89
CA GLU A 61 15.30 9.09 -1.96
C GLU A 61 14.38 8.32 -2.88
N GLN A 62 13.14 8.14 -2.46
CA GLN A 62 12.16 7.44 -3.27
C GLN A 62 10.77 7.99 -3.04
N ASP A 63 10.08 8.19 -4.16
CA ASP A 63 8.68 8.56 -4.21
C ASP A 63 7.86 7.43 -4.84
N ASN A 64 7.01 6.80 -4.03
CA ASN A 64 6.20 5.68 -4.47
C ASN A 64 4.92 6.08 -5.22
N ARG A 65 4.70 7.37 -5.48
CA ARG A 65 3.70 7.80 -6.48
C ARG A 65 4.00 7.20 -7.85
N TYR A 66 5.27 7.00 -8.19
CA TYR A 66 5.66 6.31 -9.42
C TYR A 66 5.25 4.83 -9.42
N TYR A 67 5.33 4.15 -8.28
CA TYR A 67 4.82 2.77 -8.16
C TYR A 67 3.31 2.72 -8.38
N GLY A 68 2.54 3.66 -7.82
CA GLY A 68 1.11 3.77 -8.10
C GLY A 68 0.82 4.02 -9.58
N LEU A 69 1.55 4.94 -10.20
CA LEU A 69 1.40 5.22 -11.63
C LEU A 69 1.69 3.99 -12.50
N HIS A 70 2.75 3.25 -12.20
CA HIS A 70 3.13 2.06 -12.95
C HIS A 70 2.18 0.88 -12.75
N SER A 71 1.67 0.69 -11.52
CA SER A 71 0.75 -0.40 -11.17
C SER A 71 -0.72 -0.09 -11.42
N LEU A 72 -1.05 1.18 -11.68
CA LEU A 72 -2.41 1.72 -11.62
C LEU A 72 -3.07 1.55 -10.24
N CYS A 73 -2.25 1.45 -9.17
CA CYS A 73 -2.74 1.38 -7.80
C CYS A 73 -3.24 2.77 -7.34
N PRO A 74 -4.45 2.86 -6.78
CA PRO A 74 -4.91 4.07 -6.09
C PRO A 74 -3.98 4.40 -4.91
N ILE A 75 -3.53 5.66 -4.86
CA ILE A 75 -2.71 6.17 -3.76
C ILE A 75 -3.51 7.22 -2.99
N PHE A 76 -3.58 7.04 -1.67
CA PHE A 76 -4.05 8.06 -0.75
C PHE A 76 -2.90 8.65 0.06
N GLU A 77 -2.93 9.96 0.23
CA GLU A 77 -1.95 10.72 1.00
C GLU A 77 -2.70 11.54 2.05
N ALA A 78 -2.15 11.58 3.26
CA ALA A 78 -2.65 12.43 4.33
C ALA A 78 -1.64 13.54 4.62
N ILE A 79 -2.13 14.75 4.90
CA ILE A 79 -1.30 15.91 5.23
C ILE A 79 -1.08 16.06 6.75
N ASN A 80 -1.83 15.32 7.58
CA ASN A 80 -1.67 15.34 9.03
C ASN A 80 -2.09 14.02 9.70
N ILE A 81 -1.78 13.88 10.99
CA ILE A 81 -2.01 12.65 11.77
C ILE A 81 -3.50 12.31 11.88
N GLN A 82 -4.36 13.32 12.05
CA GLN A 82 -5.80 13.10 12.19
C GLN A 82 -6.38 12.59 10.86
N GLU A 83 -6.00 13.23 9.75
CA GLU A 83 -6.40 12.80 8.42
C GLU A 83 -5.85 11.40 8.10
N ALA A 84 -4.63 11.05 8.51
CA ALA A 84 -4.11 9.70 8.32
C ALA A 84 -5.01 8.62 8.98
N LYS A 85 -5.55 8.92 10.16
CA LYS A 85 -6.50 8.05 10.87
C LYS A 85 -7.86 7.95 10.17
N ASP A 86 -8.27 9.00 9.47
CA ASP A 86 -9.56 9.02 8.77
C ASP A 86 -9.43 8.39 7.37
N VAL A 87 -8.35 8.71 6.65
CA VAL A 87 -7.98 8.15 5.34
C VAL A 87 -7.77 6.64 5.42
N ILE A 88 -7.14 6.10 6.46
CA ILE A 88 -6.94 4.64 6.54
C ILE A 88 -8.27 3.88 6.56
N LYS A 89 -9.31 4.42 7.21
CA LYS A 89 -10.64 3.81 7.21
C LYS A 89 -11.25 3.86 5.81
N TYR A 90 -11.21 5.04 5.20
CA TYR A 90 -11.68 5.23 3.83
C TYR A 90 -10.95 4.34 2.82
N ALA A 91 -9.63 4.14 2.98
CA ALA A 91 -8.83 3.28 2.12
C ALA A 91 -9.27 1.82 2.19
N PHE A 92 -9.65 1.31 3.37
CA PHE A 92 -10.23 -0.02 3.49
C PHE A 92 -11.59 -0.13 2.80
N ASP A 93 -12.48 0.84 3.05
CA ASP A 93 -13.82 0.84 2.46
C ASP A 93 -13.74 0.95 0.91
N PHE A 94 -12.83 1.78 0.39
CA PHE A 94 -12.53 1.88 -1.04
C PHE A 94 -11.97 0.57 -1.60
N SER A 95 -11.01 -0.05 -0.89
CA SER A 95 -10.40 -1.31 -1.32
C SER A 95 -11.44 -2.43 -1.43
N GLU A 96 -12.39 -2.50 -0.49
CA GLU A 96 -13.49 -3.47 -0.50
C GLU A 96 -14.50 -3.19 -1.61
N GLU A 97 -14.89 -1.93 -1.80
CA GLU A 97 -15.87 -1.52 -2.83
C GLU A 97 -15.37 -1.84 -4.24
N PHE A 98 -14.11 -1.56 -4.53
CA PHE A 98 -13.52 -1.74 -5.86
C PHE A 98 -12.75 -3.06 -6.01
N GLN A 99 -12.74 -3.89 -4.97
CA GLN A 99 -11.98 -5.15 -4.88
C GLN A 99 -10.51 -5.00 -5.34
N SER A 100 -9.91 -3.87 -4.99
CA SER A 100 -8.58 -3.48 -5.45
C SER A 100 -7.70 -3.14 -4.26
N LEU A 101 -6.39 -3.38 -4.38
CA LEU A 101 -5.47 -2.95 -3.35
C LEU A 101 -5.27 -1.44 -3.41
N VAL A 102 -5.06 -0.85 -2.24
CA VAL A 102 -4.83 0.59 -2.11
C VAL A 102 -3.50 0.82 -1.43
N MET A 103 -2.73 1.80 -1.91
CA MET A 103 -1.54 2.27 -1.23
C MET A 103 -1.87 3.53 -0.43
N MET A 104 -1.49 3.53 0.84
CA MET A 104 -1.43 4.74 1.65
C MET A 104 0.03 5.17 1.74
N ARG A 105 0.31 6.43 1.37
CA ARG A 105 1.65 7.01 1.45
C ARG A 105 1.72 7.98 2.62
N CYS A 106 2.80 7.89 3.39
CA CYS A 106 3.08 8.72 4.55
C CYS A 106 4.54 9.13 4.60
#